data_AF-A0A820AN68-F1
#
_entry.id   AF-A0A820AN68-F1
#
_cell.length_a   1.000
_cell.length_b   1.000
_cell.length_c   1.000
_cell.angle_alpha   90.00
_cell.angle_beta   90.00
_cell.angle_gamma   90.00
#
_symmetry.space_group_name_H-M   'P 1'
#
loop_
_entity.id
_entity.type
_entity.pdbx_description
1 polymer ?
#
loop_
_entity_poly.entity_id
_entity_poly.type
_entity_poly.pdbx_seq_one_letter_code
_entity_poly.pdbx_strand_id
1 'polypeptide(L)'
;MASIASTISTTIDNIIQRANEVQVCQDHMKSITTNLTRLQHRFNDRFTVLDENYSHEDLTEILKVIDEVIKSCHENENHLNGLTYRDLESVLLRLQCRLAQYEANLTDDHETRVQILSNAFQDQQLCNQKSFDETMRRRLDTIEQQTM
;
A
#
# COMPACT_ATOMS: atom_id res chain seq x y z
N MET A 1 21.77 -0.62 -21.02
CA MET A 1 20.99 0.28 -20.14
C MET A 1 19.63 -0.37 -19.96
N ALA A 2 19.21 -0.62 -18.71
CA ALA A 2 17.87 -1.13 -18.43
C ALA A 2 16.85 -0.03 -18.78
N SER A 3 15.68 -0.38 -19.31
CA SER A 3 14.62 0.60 -19.54
C SER A 3 14.04 1.09 -18.20
N ILE A 4 13.47 2.29 -18.17
CA ILE A 4 12.80 2.83 -16.96
C ILE A 4 11.74 1.84 -16.46
N ALA A 5 10.96 1.26 -17.37
CA ALA A 5 9.95 0.26 -17.04
C ALA A 5 10.54 -1.01 -16.38
N SER A 6 11.67 -1.52 -16.88
CA SER A 6 12.35 -2.66 -16.23
C SER A 6 12.86 -2.30 -14.82
N THR A 7 13.34 -1.07 -14.63
CA THR A 7 13.81 -0.59 -13.31
C THR A 7 12.65 -0.48 -12.32
N ILE A 8 11.51 0.06 -12.75
CA ILE A 8 10.29 0.15 -11.94
C ILE A 8 9.79 -1.25 -11.58
N SER A 9 9.74 -2.17 -12.55
CA SER A 9 9.26 -3.54 -12.32
C SER A 9 10.11 -4.26 -11.27
N THR A 10 11.44 -4.22 -11.39
CA THR A 10 12.36 -4.78 -10.37
C THR A 10 12.23 -4.09 -9.01
N THR A 11 11.97 -2.77 -8.98
CA THR A 11 11.74 -2.04 -7.73
C THR A 11 10.46 -2.52 -7.04
N ILE A 12 9.39 -2.73 -7.81
CA ILE A 12 8.13 -3.27 -7.30
C ILE A 12 8.32 -4.68 -6.74
N ASP A 13 9.03 -5.57 -7.44
CA ASP A 13 9.33 -6.92 -6.95
C ASP A 13 10.02 -6.91 -5.59
N ASN A 14 11.08 -6.10 -5.46
CA ASN A 14 11.84 -5.97 -4.23
C ASN A 14 10.99 -5.44 -3.07
N ILE A 15 10.12 -4.45 -3.35
CA ILE A 15 9.20 -3.90 -2.35
C ILE A 15 8.18 -4.96 -1.93
N ILE A 16 7.58 -5.69 -2.87
CA ILE A 16 6.60 -6.74 -2.55
C ILE A 16 7.24 -7.81 -1.67
N GLN A 17 8.44 -8.28 -2.03
CA GLN A 17 9.15 -9.28 -1.25
C GLN A 17 9.35 -8.82 0.19
N ARG A 18 9.91 -7.62 0.39
CA ARG A 18 10.18 -7.07 1.72
C ARG A 18 8.89 -6.75 2.51
N ALA A 19 7.85 -6.26 1.84
CA ALA A 19 6.57 -5.95 2.50
C ALA A 19 5.89 -7.19 3.06
N ASN A 20 6.05 -8.34 2.41
CA ASN A 20 5.48 -9.61 2.88
C ASN A 20 6.14 -10.14 4.17
N GLU A 21 7.32 -9.64 4.53
CA GLU A 21 8.04 -9.98 5.76
C GLU A 21 7.60 -9.12 6.96
N VAL A 22 6.91 -8.00 6.71
CA VAL A 22 6.48 -7.06 7.76
C VAL A 22 5.29 -7.61 8.56
N GLN A 23 5.42 -7.67 9.89
CA GLN A 23 4.35 -8.12 10.79
C GLN A 23 3.44 -6.99 11.30
N VAL A 24 3.92 -5.76 11.32
CA VAL A 24 3.16 -4.59 11.78
C VAL A 24 2.22 -4.12 10.66
N CYS A 25 0.95 -3.84 10.98
CA CYS A 25 -0.04 -3.38 9.98
C CYS A 25 -0.20 -4.35 8.78
N GLN A 26 -0.12 -5.67 9.01
CA GLN A 26 -0.14 -6.70 7.96
C GLN A 26 -1.27 -6.54 6.94
N ASP A 27 -2.49 -6.22 7.38
CA ASP A 27 -3.63 -6.01 6.47
C ASP A 27 -3.40 -4.84 5.50
N HIS A 28 -2.84 -3.74 5.99
CA HIS A 28 -2.48 -2.59 5.17
C HIS A 28 -1.32 -2.91 4.22
N MET A 29 -0.29 -3.62 4.70
CA MET A 29 0.82 -4.08 3.86
C MET A 29 0.33 -4.99 2.73
N LYS A 30 -0.59 -5.92 3.03
CA LYS A 30 -1.21 -6.80 2.03
C LYS A 30 -1.99 -6.02 0.97
N SER A 31 -2.68 -4.95 1.37
CA SER A 31 -3.38 -4.09 0.40
C SER A 31 -2.40 -3.34 -0.51
N ILE A 32 -1.30 -2.82 0.05
CA ILE A 32 -0.21 -2.21 -0.74
C ILE A 32 0.37 -3.22 -1.73
N THR A 33 0.75 -4.42 -1.28
CA THR A 33 1.33 -5.43 -2.18
C THR A 33 0.36 -5.87 -3.26
N THR A 34 -0.93 -5.96 -2.95
CA THR A 34 -1.97 -6.26 -3.95
C THR A 34 -2.04 -5.18 -5.04
N ASN A 35 -2.03 -3.89 -4.67
CA ASN A 35 -2.00 -2.79 -5.63
C ASN A 35 -0.72 -2.81 -6.47
N LEU A 36 0.44 -3.06 -5.85
CA LEU A 36 1.72 -3.15 -6.53
C LEU A 36 1.78 -4.30 -7.54
N THR A 37 1.25 -5.48 -7.20
CA THR A 37 1.15 -6.61 -8.13
C THR A 37 0.28 -6.28 -9.35
N ARG A 38 -0.85 -5.60 -9.15
CA ARG A 38 -1.69 -5.16 -10.28
C ARG A 38 -1.00 -4.12 -11.15
N LEU A 39 -0.34 -3.14 -10.54
CA LEU A 39 0.47 -2.15 -11.27
C LEU A 39 1.57 -2.82 -12.08
N GLN A 40 2.29 -3.77 -11.48
CA GLN A 40 3.33 -4.53 -12.16
C GLN A 40 2.77 -5.30 -13.36
N HIS A 41 1.63 -5.97 -13.20
CA HIS A 41 0.97 -6.65 -14.31
C HIS A 41 0.62 -5.68 -15.45
N ARG A 42 0.07 -4.51 -15.12
CA ARG A 42 -0.22 -3.46 -16.11
C ARG A 42 1.04 -2.93 -16.81
N PHE A 43 2.15 -2.79 -16.09
CA PHE A 43 3.43 -2.43 -16.71
C PHE A 43 3.89 -3.52 -17.65
N ASN A 44 3.90 -4.78 -17.18
CA ASN A 44 4.28 -5.98 -17.94
C ASN A 44 3.44 -6.13 -19.24
N ASP A 45 2.14 -5.90 -19.17
CA ASP A 45 1.22 -5.99 -20.31
C ASP A 45 1.36 -4.79 -21.27
N ARG A 46 1.75 -3.61 -20.77
CA ARG A 46 1.90 -2.38 -21.57
C ARG A 46 3.33 -2.12 -22.07
N PHE A 47 4.30 -3.01 -21.87
CA PHE A 47 5.67 -2.84 -22.39
C PHE A 47 5.77 -2.59 -23.90
N THR A 48 4.72 -2.89 -24.66
CA THR A 48 4.64 -2.63 -26.11
C THR A 48 4.17 -1.22 -26.47
N VAL A 49 3.54 -0.47 -25.54
CA VAL A 49 2.92 0.85 -25.79
C VAL A 49 3.08 1.79 -24.59
N LEU A 50 4.17 1.67 -23.82
CA LEU A 50 4.50 2.68 -22.81
C LEU A 50 4.99 3.93 -23.53
N ASP A 51 4.00 4.75 -23.86
CA ASP A 51 4.12 6.07 -24.43
C ASP A 51 5.10 6.91 -23.58
N GLU A 52 6.05 7.56 -24.24
CA GLU A 52 7.06 8.44 -23.62
C GLU A 52 6.43 9.63 -22.86
N ASN A 53 5.10 9.76 -22.93
CA ASN A 53 4.30 10.86 -22.40
C ASN A 53 3.88 10.70 -20.92
N TYR A 54 4.03 9.52 -20.29
CA TYR A 54 3.68 9.35 -18.87
C TYR A 54 4.91 9.55 -17.97
N SER A 55 4.90 10.61 -17.15
CA SER A 55 5.89 10.78 -16.10
C SER A 55 5.76 9.68 -15.05
N HIS A 56 6.85 8.94 -14.85
CA HIS A 56 6.97 7.93 -13.78
C HIS A 56 7.55 8.51 -12.49
N GLU A 57 7.76 9.83 -12.41
CA GLU A 57 8.28 10.48 -11.22
C GLU A 57 7.36 10.28 -10.01
N ASP A 58 6.04 10.43 -10.22
CA ASP A 58 5.04 10.21 -9.17
C ASP A 58 5.08 8.79 -8.61
N LEU A 59 5.16 7.78 -9.49
CA LEU A 59 5.26 6.39 -9.06
C LEU A 59 6.58 6.13 -8.35
N THR A 60 7.69 6.65 -8.89
CA THR A 60 9.02 6.48 -8.28
C THR A 60 9.04 7.04 -6.86
N GLU A 61 8.42 8.20 -6.64
CA GLU A 61 8.34 8.81 -5.31
C GLU A 61 7.43 8.01 -4.38
N ILE A 62 6.29 7.50 -4.86
CA ILE A 62 5.42 6.60 -4.08
C ILE A 62 6.20 5.35 -3.65
N LEU A 63 6.94 4.71 -4.57
CA LEU A 63 7.72 3.51 -4.30
C LEU A 63 8.84 3.76 -3.27
N LYS A 64 9.53 4.91 -3.36
CA LYS A 64 10.54 5.30 -2.35
C LYS A 64 9.93 5.43 -0.95
N VAL A 65 8.78 6.09 -0.83
CA VAL A 65 8.13 6.26 0.47
C VAL A 65 7.67 4.91 1.02
N ILE A 66 7.13 4.02 0.19
CA ILE A 66 6.78 2.66 0.61
C ILE A 66 8.03 1.92 1.12
N ASP A 67 9.14 2.00 0.40
CA ASP A 67 10.38 1.31 0.79
C ASP A 67 10.93 1.81 2.13
N GLU A 68 10.86 3.12 2.37
CA GLU A 68 11.28 3.74 3.64
C GLU A 68 10.36 3.33 4.81
N VAL A 69 9.05 3.22 4.56
CA VAL A 69 8.10 2.71 5.56
C VAL A 69 8.41 1.25 5.90
N ILE A 70 8.63 0.40 4.90
CA ILE A 70 8.99 -1.01 5.12
C ILE A 70 10.30 -1.13 5.89
N LYS A 71 11.31 -0.35 5.52
CA LYS A 71 12.59 -0.29 6.23
C LYS A 71 12.40 0.09 7.71
N SER A 72 11.59 1.13 7.96
CA SER A 72 11.25 1.57 9.32
C SER A 72 10.53 0.49 10.12
N CYS A 73 9.69 -0.33 9.48
CA CYS A 73 9.02 -1.46 10.14
C CYS A 73 9.99 -2.59 10.52
N HIS A 74 11.06 -2.82 9.76
CA HIS A 74 12.07 -3.84 10.05
C HIS A 74 13.12 -3.39 11.06
N GLU A 75 13.51 -2.12 11.05
CA GLU A 75 14.54 -1.59 11.96
C GLU A 75 14.05 -1.44 13.41
N ASN A 76 12.73 -1.45 13.63
CA ASN A 76 12.10 -1.04 14.88
C ASN A 76 10.99 -1.97 15.37
N GLU A 77 11.21 -3.30 15.37
CA GLU A 77 10.27 -4.25 16.01
C GLU A 77 9.95 -3.90 17.49
N ASN A 78 10.75 -3.05 18.16
CA ASN A 78 10.51 -2.59 19.54
C ASN A 78 10.30 -1.08 19.73
N HIS A 79 10.60 -0.20 18.76
CA HIS A 79 10.52 1.26 18.94
C HIS A 79 10.23 2.01 17.63
N LEU A 80 8.97 2.02 17.18
CA LEU A 80 8.54 2.95 16.12
C LEU A 80 8.88 4.39 16.57
N ASN A 81 9.93 5.00 15.98
CA ASN A 81 10.52 6.32 16.28
C ASN A 81 9.52 7.49 16.46
N GLY A 82 8.71 7.48 17.52
CA GLY A 82 7.63 8.44 17.74
C GLY A 82 6.43 8.31 16.80
N LEU A 83 6.44 7.39 15.82
CA LEU A 83 5.28 7.04 15.01
C LEU A 83 4.40 6.08 15.80
N THR A 84 3.18 6.51 16.14
CA THR A 84 2.22 5.57 16.71
C THR A 84 1.81 4.55 15.64
N TYR A 85 1.34 3.37 16.07
CA TYR A 85 0.73 2.39 15.16
C TYR A 85 -0.35 3.05 14.26
N ARG A 86 -1.11 3.99 14.82
CA ARG A 86 -2.13 4.78 14.11
C ARG A 86 -1.54 5.69 13.04
N ASP A 87 -0.40 6.30 13.29
CA ASP A 87 0.26 7.16 12.28
C ASP A 87 0.75 6.32 11.11
N LEU A 88 1.31 5.14 11.40
CA LEU A 88 1.72 4.18 10.38
C LEU A 88 0.54 3.68 9.54
N GLU A 89 -0.57 3.27 10.17
CA GLU A 89 -1.81 2.91 9.46
C GLU A 89 -2.27 4.06 8.55
N SER A 90 -2.26 5.30 9.05
CA SER A 90 -2.66 6.48 8.28
C SER A 90 -1.77 6.71 7.06
N VAL A 91 -0.45 6.52 7.19
CA VAL A 91 0.49 6.63 6.08
C VAL A 91 0.25 5.54 5.05
N LEU A 92 0.09 4.28 5.48
CA LEU A 92 -0.15 3.15 4.58
C LEU A 92 -1.46 3.30 3.80
N LEU A 93 -2.55 3.75 4.44
CA LEU A 93 -3.80 4.05 3.74
C LEU A 93 -3.63 5.13 2.68
N ARG A 94 -2.90 6.22 2.99
CA ARG A 94 -2.64 7.28 2.00
C ARG A 94 -1.81 6.77 0.82
N LEU A 95 -0.82 5.93 1.07
CA LEU A 95 -0.01 5.30 0.02
C LEU A 95 -0.85 4.38 -0.86
N GLN A 96 -1.74 3.60 -0.27
CA GLN A 96 -2.68 2.74 -1.00
C GLN A 96 -3.57 3.56 -1.93
N CYS A 97 -4.14 4.67 -1.44
CA CYS A 97 -4.95 5.57 -2.26
C CYS A 97 -4.14 6.20 -3.41
N ARG A 98 -2.90 6.63 -3.15
CA ARG A 98 -2.03 7.20 -4.19
C ARG A 98 -1.66 6.16 -5.26
N LEU A 99 -1.38 4.92 -4.87
CA LEU A 99 -1.14 3.82 -5.82
C LEU A 99 -2.37 3.54 -6.68
N ALA A 100 -3.55 3.44 -6.07
CA ALA A 100 -4.79 3.19 -6.80
C ALA A 100 -5.12 4.34 -7.77
N GLN A 101 -4.90 5.60 -7.35
CA GLN A 101 -5.07 6.75 -8.22
C GLN A 101 -4.08 6.73 -9.40
N TYR A 102 -2.83 6.37 -9.14
CA TYR A 102 -1.83 6.21 -10.20
C TYR A 102 -2.26 5.12 -11.18
N GLU A 103 -2.67 3.94 -10.69
CA GLU A 103 -3.20 2.83 -11.50
C GLU A 103 -4.39 3.27 -12.37
N ALA A 104 -5.32 4.02 -11.78
CA ALA A 104 -6.50 4.57 -12.45
C ALA A 104 -6.15 5.58 -13.56
N ASN A 105 -5.08 6.35 -13.39
CA ASN A 105 -4.61 7.33 -14.38
C ASN A 105 -3.88 6.68 -15.56
N LEU A 106 -3.46 5.42 -15.43
CA LEU A 106 -2.87 4.67 -16.54
C LEU A 106 -3.92 4.25 -17.57
N THR A 107 -5.22 4.26 -17.26
CA THR A 107 -6.26 3.83 -18.19
C THR A 107 -7.16 4.98 -18.62
N ASP A 108 -7.48 5.05 -19.92
CA ASP A 108 -8.50 5.95 -20.46
C ASP A 108 -9.91 5.37 -20.35
N ASP A 109 -10.01 4.05 -20.13
CA ASP A 109 -11.29 3.39 -19.93
C ASP A 109 -11.93 3.77 -18.58
N HIS A 110 -13.11 4.40 -18.67
CA HIS A 110 -13.82 4.93 -17.51
C HIS A 110 -14.30 3.82 -16.57
N GLU A 111 -14.78 2.69 -17.10
CA GLU A 111 -15.28 1.57 -16.29
C GLU A 111 -14.15 0.95 -15.45
N THR A 112 -13.01 0.68 -16.08
CA THR A 112 -11.80 0.21 -15.40
C THR A 112 -11.33 1.22 -14.35
N ARG A 113 -11.36 2.52 -14.65
CA ARG A 113 -11.00 3.57 -13.70
C ARG A 113 -11.89 3.54 -12.45
N VAL A 114 -13.21 3.47 -12.64
CA VAL A 114 -14.18 3.36 -11.55
C VAL A 114 -13.96 2.08 -10.75
N GLN A 115 -13.68 0.96 -11.41
CA GLN A 115 -13.43 -0.31 -10.73
C GLN A 115 -12.18 -0.26 -9.83
N ILE A 116 -11.07 0.29 -10.32
CA ILE A 116 -9.82 0.44 -9.55
C ILE A 116 -10.09 1.26 -8.28
N LEU A 117 -10.71 2.43 -8.44
CA LEU A 117 -10.98 3.35 -7.33
C LEU A 117 -11.99 2.76 -6.33
N SER A 118 -13.01 2.05 -6.83
CA SER A 118 -14.01 1.39 -5.99
C SER A 118 -13.40 0.26 -5.16
N ASN A 119 -12.52 -0.54 -5.74
CA ASN A 119 -11.80 -1.59 -5.02
C ASN A 119 -10.92 -0.99 -3.92
N ALA A 120 -10.16 0.06 -4.24
CA ALA A 120 -9.32 0.74 -3.25
C ALA A 120 -10.14 1.31 -2.09
N PHE A 121 -11.31 1.89 -2.38
CA PHE A 121 -12.23 2.37 -1.35
C PHE A 121 -12.76 1.23 -0.47
N GLN A 122 -13.15 0.10 -1.06
CA GLN A 122 -13.62 -1.08 -0.31
C GLN A 122 -12.53 -1.66 0.60
N ASP A 123 -11.31 -1.79 0.09
CA ASP A 123 -10.15 -2.26 0.87
C ASP A 123 -9.89 -1.33 2.07
N GLN A 124 -9.99 -0.01 1.87
CA GLN A 124 -9.85 0.97 2.96
C GLN A 124 -10.97 0.81 4.01
N GLN A 125 -12.22 0.61 3.59
CA GLN A 125 -13.33 0.37 4.52
C GLN A 125 -13.09 -0.88 5.36
N LEU A 126 -12.60 -1.96 4.75
CA LEU A 126 -12.27 -3.20 5.46
C LEU A 126 -11.16 -3.00 6.49
N CYS A 127 -10.09 -2.27 6.13
CA CYS A 127 -9.01 -1.97 7.07
C CYS A 127 -9.48 -1.11 8.24
N ASN A 128 -10.27 -0.07 7.96
CA ASN A 128 -10.83 0.81 9.00
C ASN A 128 -11.79 0.06 9.94
N GLN A 129 -12.67 -0.78 9.39
CA GLN A 129 -13.63 -1.55 10.17
C GLN A 129 -12.91 -2.50 11.12
N LYS A 130 -11.89 -3.22 10.64
CA LYS A 130 -11.08 -4.11 11.49
C LYS A 130 -10.39 -3.36 12.63
N SER A 131 -9.76 -2.22 12.33
CA SER A 131 -9.08 -1.40 13.35
C SER A 131 -10.07 -0.89 14.42
N PHE A 132 -11.28 -0.50 14.00
CA PHE A 132 -12.36 -0.14 14.91
C PHE A 132 -12.81 -1.32 15.79
N ASP A 133 -13.06 -2.49 15.18
CA ASP A 133 -13.51 -3.69 15.89
C ASP A 133 -12.47 -4.17 16.91
N GLU A 134 -11.18 -4.15 16.56
CA GLU A 134 -10.08 -4.46 17.49
C GLU A 134 -10.00 -3.48 18.65
N THR A 135 -10.17 -2.18 18.38
CA THR A 135 -10.20 -1.15 19.41
C THR A 135 -11.36 -1.36 20.36
N MET A 136 -12.55 -1.65 19.84
CA MET A 136 -13.74 -1.92 20.66
C MET A 136 -13.59 -3.20 21.47
N ARG A 137 -13.04 -4.28 20.90
CA ARG A 137 -12.75 -5.52 21.61
C ARG A 137 -11.83 -5.29 22.81
N ARG A 138 -10.68 -4.62 22.62
CA ARG A 138 -9.74 -4.32 23.71
C ARG A 138 -10.38 -3.52 24.84
N ARG A 139 -11.27 -2.59 24.50
CA ARG A 139 -12.01 -1.80 25.51
C ARG A 139 -12.98 -2.65 26.31
N LEU A 140 -13.69 -3.57 25.66
CA LEU A 140 -14.58 -4.52 26.34
C LEU A 140 -13.78 -5.43 27.29
N ASP A 141 -12.68 -6.01 26.82
CA ASP A 141 -11.81 -6.87 27.64
C ASP A 141 -11.28 -6.12 28.88
N THR A 142 -10.91 -4.84 28.71
CA THR A 142 -10.42 -4.00 29.82
C THR A 142 -11.52 -3.72 30.85
N ILE A 143 -12.75 -3.47 30.40
CA ILE A 143 -13.90 -3.25 31.29
C ILE A 143 -14.18 -4.54 32.07
N GLU A 144 -14.21 -5.68 31.40
CA GLU A 144 -14.45 -6.99 32.04
C GLU A 144 -13.42 -7.26 33.14
N GLN A 145 -12.13 -7.01 32.86
CA GLN A 145 -11.04 -7.17 33.84
C GLN A 145 -11.11 -6.20 35.04
N GLN A 146 -11.74 -5.03 34.88
CA GLN A 146 -11.91 -4.04 35.96
C GLN A 146 -13.17 -4.28 36.80
N THR A 147 -14.11 -5.08 36.30
CA THR A 147 -15.39 -5.38 36.97
C THR A 147 -15.46 -6.77 37.62
N MET A 148 -14.42 -7.59 37.46
CA MET A 148 -14.21 -8.87 38.16
C MET A 148 -13.22 -8.72 39.31
#